data_AF-A0A939YQA6-F1
#
_entry.id   AF-A0A939YQA6-F1
#
_cell.length_a   1.000
_cell.length_b   1.000
_cell.length_c   1.000
_cell.angle_alpha   90.00
_cell.angle_beta   90.00
_cell.angle_gamma   90.00
#
_symmetry.space_group_name_H-M   'P 1'
#
loop_
_entity.id
_entity.type
_entity.pdbx_description
1 polymer ?
#
loop_
_entity_poly.entity_id
_entity_poly.type
_entity_poly.pdbx_seq_one_letter_code
_entity_poly.pdbx_strand_id
1 'polypeptide(L)'
;MLENVVKIIQDNMTAILPLFLELFCLLFVVLLDPYIKRSHRRIMLISIALITLSVVQNLLNDYFGFYYNNPTLRTLNSIFGYSVSPVIIVLFCMLVSDKTKQLPLWIVTGVNALIHSTSLFSHVCFWISDDNHFRRGPLTYTSHVVCAGLLLYLLYLTLKRKSDRKSSRLFIPVFNILSVVAAFLLDTFVTHTDEGVTFTTIATVNSCLFYYIWMHLEFVHDHEKALMAEQRIKIMMSQIQPHFLYNTLSSIQALCLADPEKAFDVTEKLGTYLRQNIDSLDQPQLIPFEKELEHTRVYSEIEMIRFPSIRIEYDTRDTDFSIPALTVQPLVENAIRHGIRGVENGIVCVSSKKAGDFYEIMISDNGRGFDVQAAENASGTHIGLHNVKERIEEMCGGTLTIESITGAGTTITIRIPAEKE
;
A
#
# COMPACT_ATOMS: atom_id res chain seq x y z
N MET A 1 -60.28 0.32 -8.72
CA MET A 1 -59.63 -0.05 -7.44
C MET A 1 -58.45 -1.00 -7.68
N LEU A 2 -58.67 -2.15 -8.34
CA LEU A 2 -57.59 -3.10 -8.70
C LEU A 2 -56.51 -2.50 -9.61
N GLU A 3 -56.88 -1.70 -10.63
CA GLU A 3 -55.91 -1.05 -11.53
C GLU A 3 -55.01 -0.01 -10.84
N ASN A 4 -55.55 0.74 -9.87
CA ASN A 4 -54.76 1.70 -9.08
C ASN A 4 -53.78 0.97 -8.14
N VAL A 5 -54.20 -0.18 -7.58
CA VAL A 5 -53.34 -1.04 -6.75
C VAL A 5 -52.20 -1.62 -7.59
N VAL A 6 -52.50 -2.12 -8.79
CA VAL A 6 -51.48 -2.68 -9.71
C VAL A 6 -50.49 -1.60 -10.16
N LYS A 7 -50.97 -0.40 -10.52
CA LYS A 7 -50.11 0.71 -10.95
C LYS A 7 -49.14 1.16 -9.85
N ILE A 8 -49.61 1.35 -8.62
CA ILE A 8 -48.76 1.75 -7.48
C ILE A 8 -47.77 0.65 -7.09
N ILE A 9 -48.17 -0.63 -7.13
CA ILE A 9 -47.24 -1.75 -6.93
C ILE A 9 -46.17 -1.76 -8.02
N GLN A 10 -46.55 -1.51 -9.27
CA GLN A 10 -45.63 -1.48 -10.40
C GLN A 10 -44.65 -0.30 -10.29
N ASP A 11 -45.13 0.89 -9.91
CA ASP A 11 -44.30 2.08 -9.68
C ASP A 11 -43.32 1.86 -8.51
N ASN A 12 -43.79 1.36 -7.37
CA ASN A 12 -42.90 1.02 -6.23
C ASN A 12 -41.89 -0.08 -6.57
N MET A 13 -42.27 -1.08 -7.37
CA MET A 13 -41.34 -2.13 -7.81
C MET A 13 -40.22 -1.57 -8.69
N THR A 14 -40.46 -0.52 -9.49
CA THR A 14 -39.41 0.09 -10.32
C THR A 14 -38.35 0.84 -9.50
N ALA A 15 -38.73 1.46 -8.37
CA ALA A 15 -37.80 2.14 -7.48
C ALA A 15 -37.03 1.18 -6.55
N ILE A 16 -37.66 0.07 -6.15
CA ILE A 16 -37.13 -0.84 -5.12
C ILE A 16 -36.26 -1.97 -5.70
N LEU A 17 -36.61 -2.50 -6.87
CA LEU A 17 -35.88 -3.60 -7.50
C LEU A 17 -34.38 -3.29 -7.72
N PRO A 18 -33.98 -2.07 -8.16
CA PRO A 18 -32.57 -1.70 -8.27
C PRO A 18 -31.82 -1.79 -6.93
N LEU A 19 -32.44 -1.39 -5.82
CA LEU A 19 -31.81 -1.42 -4.49
C LEU A 19 -31.56 -2.86 -4.02
N PHE A 20 -32.52 -3.78 -4.24
CA PHE A 20 -32.31 -5.19 -3.92
C PHE A 20 -31.24 -5.82 -4.80
N LEU A 21 -31.22 -5.47 -6.09
CA LEU A 21 -30.19 -5.96 -7.00
C LEU A 21 -28.80 -5.47 -6.59
N GLU A 22 -28.67 -4.20 -6.21
CA GLU A 22 -27.42 -3.64 -5.69
C GLU A 22 -26.94 -4.37 -4.43
N LEU A 23 -27.82 -4.55 -3.44
CA LEU A 23 -27.49 -5.25 -2.19
C LEU A 23 -27.15 -6.72 -2.44
N PHE A 24 -27.82 -7.39 -3.38
CA PHE A 24 -27.54 -8.76 -3.78
C PHE A 24 -26.16 -8.89 -4.44
N CYS A 25 -25.86 -7.99 -5.38
CA CYS A 25 -24.53 -7.91 -6.00
C CYS A 25 -23.45 -7.64 -4.95
N LEU A 26 -23.69 -6.68 -4.04
CA LEU A 26 -22.76 -6.33 -2.98
C LEU A 26 -22.54 -7.50 -2.01
N LEU A 27 -23.58 -8.25 -1.67
CA LEU A 27 -23.48 -9.48 -0.87
C LEU A 27 -22.53 -10.50 -1.51
N PHE A 28 -22.71 -10.76 -2.80
CA PHE A 28 -21.88 -11.70 -3.54
C PHE A 28 -20.42 -11.25 -3.59
N VAL A 29 -20.20 -9.97 -3.90
CA VAL A 29 -18.86 -9.37 -3.96
C VAL A 29 -18.16 -9.45 -2.60
N VAL A 30 -18.83 -9.07 -1.50
CA VAL A 30 -18.25 -9.12 -0.14
C VAL A 30 -17.94 -10.55 0.31
N LEU A 31 -18.73 -11.54 -0.12
CA LEU A 31 -18.47 -12.95 0.19
C LEU A 31 -17.22 -13.48 -0.51
N LEU A 32 -17.06 -13.13 -1.80
CA LEU A 32 -15.97 -13.64 -2.63
C LEU A 32 -14.67 -12.86 -2.53
N ASP A 33 -14.70 -11.59 -2.12
CA ASP A 33 -13.51 -10.74 -2.09
C ASP A 33 -12.45 -11.32 -1.10
N PRO A 34 -11.28 -11.79 -1.59
CA PRO A 34 -10.23 -12.35 -0.73
C PRO A 34 -9.50 -11.25 0.07
N TYR A 35 -9.61 -10.00 -0.35
CA TYR A 35 -8.86 -8.86 0.18
C TYR A 35 -9.51 -8.23 1.43
N ILE A 36 -10.75 -8.60 1.76
CA ILE A 36 -11.42 -8.08 2.96
C ILE A 36 -11.07 -8.92 4.20
N LYS A 37 -10.57 -8.25 5.24
CA LYS A 37 -10.35 -8.82 6.58
C LYS A 37 -11.62 -9.47 7.13
N ARG A 38 -11.48 -10.62 7.81
CA ARG A 38 -12.63 -11.37 8.38
C ARG A 38 -13.55 -10.53 9.28
N SER A 39 -13.00 -9.61 10.09
CA SER A 39 -13.80 -8.72 10.95
C SER A 39 -14.67 -7.76 10.15
N HIS A 40 -14.08 -7.06 9.18
CA HIS A 40 -14.76 -6.10 8.30
C HIS A 40 -15.81 -6.80 7.43
N ARG A 41 -15.52 -8.02 6.94
CA ARG A 41 -16.47 -8.85 6.20
C ARG A 41 -17.73 -9.13 7.02
N ARG A 42 -17.58 -9.55 8.28
CA ARG A 42 -18.73 -9.81 9.17
C ARG A 42 -19.58 -8.56 9.36
N ILE A 43 -18.95 -7.42 9.61
CA ILE A 43 -19.65 -6.14 9.78
C ILE A 43 -20.42 -5.78 8.51
N MET A 44 -19.78 -5.88 7.34
CA MET A 44 -20.43 -5.62 6.05
C MET A 44 -21.63 -6.54 5.80
N LEU A 45 -21.50 -7.84 6.05
CA LEU A 45 -22.60 -8.79 5.88
C LEU A 45 -23.79 -8.46 6.80
N ILE A 46 -23.52 -8.05 8.05
CA ILE A 46 -24.55 -7.60 8.98
C ILE A 46 -25.18 -6.29 8.49
N SER A 47 -24.38 -5.33 8.01
CA SER A 47 -24.90 -4.08 7.44
C SER A 47 -25.79 -4.33 6.23
N ILE A 48 -25.37 -5.19 5.28
CA ILE A 48 -26.17 -5.55 4.10
C ILE A 48 -27.49 -6.18 4.54
N ALA A 49 -27.47 -7.11 5.51
CA ALA A 49 -28.69 -7.74 6.01
C ALA A 49 -29.65 -6.72 6.65
N LEU A 50 -29.14 -5.83 7.51
CA LEU A 50 -29.96 -4.79 8.15
C LEU A 50 -30.50 -3.76 7.15
N ILE A 51 -29.70 -3.36 6.17
CA ILE A 51 -30.14 -2.44 5.11
C ILE A 51 -31.21 -3.10 4.24
N THR A 52 -31.03 -4.38 3.89
CA THR A 52 -32.05 -5.18 3.18
C THR A 52 -33.35 -5.21 3.97
N LEU A 53 -33.29 -5.47 5.28
CA LEU A 53 -34.45 -5.46 6.15
C LEU A 53 -35.09 -4.05 6.25
N SER A 54 -34.29 -2.98 6.23
CA SER A 54 -34.80 -1.60 6.21
C SER A 54 -35.55 -1.28 4.91
N VAL A 55 -35.07 -1.78 3.76
CA VAL A 55 -35.77 -1.65 2.47
C VAL A 55 -37.10 -2.41 2.52
N VAL A 56 -37.12 -3.64 3.04
CA VAL A 56 -38.35 -4.42 3.24
C VAL A 56 -39.32 -3.70 4.19
N GLN A 57 -38.81 -3.13 5.28
CA GLN A 57 -39.62 -2.39 6.26
C GLN A 57 -40.34 -1.20 5.63
N ASN A 58 -39.70 -0.45 4.73
CA ASN A 58 -40.34 0.65 3.99
C ASN A 58 -41.49 0.13 3.11
N LEU A 59 -41.26 -0.96 2.37
CA LEU A 59 -42.29 -1.60 1.55
C LEU A 59 -43.49 -2.06 2.38
N LEU A 60 -43.25 -2.65 3.56
CA LEU A 60 -44.30 -3.04 4.49
C LEU A 60 -45.06 -1.83 5.05
N ASN A 61 -44.39 -0.70 5.25
CA ASN A 61 -45.03 0.51 5.77
C ASN A 61 -46.06 1.06 4.78
N ASP A 62 -45.74 1.08 3.50
CA ASP A 62 -46.67 1.51 2.45
C ASP A 62 -47.78 0.49 2.26
N TYR A 63 -47.45 -0.81 2.29
CA TYR A 63 -48.44 -1.86 2.19
C TYR A 63 -49.49 -1.77 3.30
N PHE A 64 -49.06 -1.60 4.55
CA PHE A 64 -49.97 -1.38 5.67
C PHE A 64 -50.67 -0.02 5.62
N GLY A 65 -50.06 1.01 5.02
CA GLY A 65 -50.67 2.33 4.87
C GLY A 65 -51.82 2.35 3.87
N PHE A 66 -51.65 1.72 2.70
CA PHE A 66 -52.57 1.83 1.58
C PHE A 66 -53.51 0.63 1.39
N TYR A 67 -53.07 -0.59 1.74
CA TYR A 67 -53.77 -1.81 1.36
C TYR A 67 -54.28 -2.66 2.52
N TYR A 68 -53.60 -2.60 3.67
CA TYR A 68 -53.95 -3.45 4.82
C TYR A 68 -53.97 -2.66 6.13
N ASN A 69 -55.16 -2.21 6.53
CA ASN A 69 -55.35 -1.41 7.73
C ASN A 69 -55.20 -2.25 9.01
N ASN A 70 -53.97 -2.35 9.52
CA ASN A 70 -53.68 -2.94 10.84
C ASN A 70 -52.71 -2.01 11.61
N PRO A 71 -53.24 -1.12 12.47
CA PRO A 71 -52.45 -0.15 13.22
C PRO A 71 -51.35 -0.78 14.08
N THR A 72 -51.60 -1.96 14.65
CA THR A 72 -50.63 -2.70 15.49
C THR A 72 -49.41 -3.16 14.69
N LEU A 73 -49.63 -3.81 13.55
CA LEU A 73 -48.54 -4.27 12.68
C LEU A 73 -47.73 -3.12 12.12
N ARG A 74 -48.41 -2.04 11.74
CA ARG A 74 -47.75 -0.84 11.25
C ARG A 74 -46.94 -0.13 12.35
N THR A 75 -47.42 -0.14 13.59
CA THR A 75 -46.67 0.38 14.74
C THR A 75 -45.38 -0.42 14.96
N LEU A 76 -45.47 -1.76 14.99
CA LEU A 76 -44.30 -2.63 15.10
C LEU A 76 -43.29 -2.38 13.96
N ASN A 77 -43.79 -2.23 12.74
CA ASN A 77 -42.96 -1.94 11.56
C ASN A 77 -42.23 -0.59 11.69
N SER A 78 -42.91 0.45 12.18
CA SER A 78 -42.28 1.76 12.44
C SER A 78 -41.25 1.71 13.58
N ILE A 79 -41.49 0.94 14.65
CA ILE A 79 -40.51 0.74 15.73
C ILE A 79 -39.21 0.15 15.19
N PHE A 80 -39.33 -0.85 14.29
CA PHE A 80 -38.17 -1.43 13.63
C PHE A 80 -37.37 -0.37 12.86
N GLY A 81 -38.03 0.43 12.02
CA GLY A 81 -37.38 1.50 11.25
C GLY A 81 -36.58 2.46 12.12
N TYR A 82 -37.19 3.02 13.17
CA TYR A 82 -36.51 3.96 14.08
C TYR A 82 -35.38 3.33 14.91
N SER A 83 -35.38 2.01 15.07
CA SER A 83 -34.38 1.27 15.84
C SER A 83 -33.18 0.83 14.99
N VAL A 84 -33.38 0.51 13.71
CA VAL A 84 -32.32 -0.04 12.86
C VAL A 84 -31.40 1.03 12.27
N SER A 85 -31.89 2.22 11.91
CA SER A 85 -31.04 3.25 11.28
C SER A 85 -29.82 3.65 12.13
N PRO A 86 -29.93 3.90 13.46
CA PRO A 86 -28.77 4.17 14.30
C PRO A 86 -27.78 3.00 14.35
N VAL A 87 -28.27 1.75 14.32
CA VAL A 87 -27.42 0.56 14.35
C VAL A 87 -26.55 0.47 13.09
N ILE A 88 -27.10 0.77 11.92
CA ILE A 88 -26.34 0.80 10.66
C ILE A 88 -25.18 1.80 10.74
N ILE A 89 -25.41 3.00 11.29
CA ILE A 89 -24.36 4.02 11.44
C ILE A 89 -23.26 3.55 12.42
N VAL A 90 -23.63 2.85 13.51
CA VAL A 90 -22.65 2.25 14.43
C VAL A 90 -21.80 1.20 13.71
N LEU A 91 -22.38 0.37 12.85
CA LEU A 91 -21.63 -0.60 12.05
C LEU A 91 -20.62 0.11 11.12
N PHE A 92 -21.00 1.23 10.49
CA PHE A 92 -20.05 2.04 9.70
C PHE A 92 -18.95 2.66 10.57
N CYS A 93 -19.24 3.10 11.81
CA CYS A 93 -18.22 3.54 12.76
C CYS A 93 -17.20 2.44 13.07
N MET A 94 -17.66 1.19 13.15
CA MET A 94 -16.80 0.03 13.39
C MET A 94 -15.91 -0.30 12.18
N LEU A 95 -16.38 -0.05 10.95
CA LEU A 95 -15.53 -0.19 9.75
C LEU A 95 -14.43 0.88 9.69
N VAL A 96 -14.69 2.08 10.22
CA VAL A 96 -13.70 3.18 10.20
C VAL A 96 -12.68 3.05 11.35
N SER A 97 -13.01 2.40 12.46
CA SER A 97 -12.09 2.30 13.61
C SER A 97 -12.16 0.96 14.34
N ASP A 98 -11.10 0.16 14.19
CA ASP A 98 -10.88 -1.10 14.94
C ASP A 98 -10.63 -0.89 16.45
N LYS A 99 -10.33 0.34 16.90
CA LYS A 99 -9.84 0.64 18.28
C LYS A 99 -10.81 1.44 19.16
N THR A 100 -12.04 1.70 18.73
CA THR A 100 -12.99 2.49 19.51
C THR A 100 -13.58 1.71 20.68
N LYS A 101 -13.77 2.37 21.84
CA LYS A 101 -14.68 1.87 22.87
C LYS A 101 -16.10 1.90 22.27
N GLN A 102 -16.59 0.75 21.82
CA GLN A 102 -17.87 0.63 21.11
C GLN A 102 -19.09 0.62 22.05
N LEU A 103 -18.86 0.32 23.34
CA LEU A 103 -19.93 0.20 24.34
C LEU A 103 -20.85 1.44 24.43
N PRO A 104 -20.34 2.69 24.45
CA PRO A 104 -21.20 3.87 24.49
C PRO A 104 -22.10 4.00 23.24
N LEU A 105 -21.61 3.60 22.07
CA LEU A 105 -22.39 3.65 20.82
C LEU A 105 -23.59 2.70 20.90
N TRP A 106 -23.36 1.47 21.40
CA TRP A 106 -24.42 0.48 21.60
C TRP A 106 -25.41 0.87 22.70
N ILE A 107 -24.96 1.57 23.74
CA ILE A 107 -25.85 2.10 24.78
C ILE A 107 -26.79 3.15 24.16
N VAL A 108 -26.26 4.09 23.37
CA VAL A 108 -27.06 5.13 22.73
C VAL A 108 -28.11 4.54 21.79
N THR A 109 -27.74 3.54 20.97
CA THR A 109 -28.69 2.89 20.05
C THR A 109 -29.71 2.02 20.80
N GLY A 110 -29.30 1.34 21.87
CA GLY A 110 -30.20 0.56 22.72
C GLY A 110 -31.24 1.43 23.45
N VAL A 111 -30.81 2.57 24.01
CA VAL A 111 -31.73 3.55 24.63
C VAL A 111 -32.71 4.10 23.61
N ASN A 112 -32.24 4.43 22.39
CA ASN A 112 -33.13 4.87 21.31
C ASN A 112 -34.20 3.80 20.98
N ALA A 113 -33.80 2.54 20.82
CA ALA A 113 -34.74 1.45 20.54
C ALA A 113 -35.78 1.28 21.66
N LEU A 114 -35.36 1.42 22.93
CA LEU A 114 -36.27 1.38 24.08
C LEU A 114 -37.28 2.53 24.07
N ILE A 115 -36.82 3.76 23.78
CA ILE A 115 -37.70 4.94 23.68
C ILE A 115 -38.77 4.70 22.61
N HIS A 116 -38.39 4.26 21.41
CA HIS A 116 -39.37 4.03 20.34
C HIS A 116 -40.27 2.81 20.60
N SER A 117 -39.81 1.83 21.37
CA SER A 117 -40.65 0.68 21.79
C SER A 117 -41.81 1.10 22.70
N THR A 118 -41.73 2.26 23.36
CA THR A 118 -42.84 2.80 24.17
C THR A 118 -44.08 3.15 23.34
N SER A 119 -43.95 3.27 22.00
CA SER A 119 -45.10 3.46 21.10
C SER A 119 -46.13 2.33 21.14
N LEU A 120 -45.77 1.14 21.67
CA LEU A 120 -46.71 0.03 21.86
C LEU A 120 -47.74 0.30 22.97
N PHE A 121 -47.39 1.14 23.93
CA PHE A 121 -48.19 1.35 25.14
C PHE A 121 -48.54 2.82 25.36
N SER A 122 -47.92 3.74 24.62
CA SER A 122 -48.05 5.18 24.82
C SER A 122 -47.97 5.94 23.50
N HIS A 123 -48.59 7.11 23.44
CA HIS A 123 -48.58 7.97 22.24
C HIS A 123 -47.44 9.02 22.25
N VAL A 124 -46.39 8.80 23.06
CA VAL A 124 -45.33 9.78 23.30
C VAL A 124 -44.37 9.90 22.11
N CYS A 125 -44.02 8.77 21.49
CA CYS A 125 -43.11 8.74 20.35
C CYS A 125 -43.87 8.90 19.05
N PHE A 126 -44.85 8.04 18.75
CA PHE A 126 -45.79 8.18 17.64
C PHE A 126 -46.98 7.27 17.89
N TRP A 127 -48.07 7.47 17.14
CA TRP A 127 -49.19 6.55 17.13
C TRP A 127 -49.85 6.51 15.76
N ILE A 128 -50.66 5.49 15.54
CA ILE A 128 -51.42 5.32 14.30
C ILE A 128 -52.88 5.47 14.69
N SER A 129 -53.56 6.46 14.11
CA SER A 129 -54.97 6.70 14.37
C SER A 129 -55.85 5.64 13.69
N ASP A 130 -57.11 5.54 14.11
CA ASP A 130 -58.06 4.52 13.61
C ASP A 130 -58.34 4.63 12.11
N ASP A 131 -58.12 5.81 11.54
CA ASP A 131 -58.12 6.13 10.10
C ASP A 131 -56.82 5.72 9.38
N ASN A 132 -55.95 4.96 10.06
CA ASN A 132 -54.63 4.53 9.57
C ASN A 132 -53.70 5.69 9.18
N HIS A 133 -53.82 6.85 9.84
CA HIS A 133 -52.87 7.94 9.65
C HIS A 133 -51.75 7.90 10.69
N PHE A 134 -50.51 8.07 10.23
CA PHE A 134 -49.35 8.14 11.11
C PHE A 134 -49.28 9.52 11.78
N ARG A 135 -49.28 9.56 13.11
CA ARG A 135 -49.20 10.78 13.91
C ARG A 135 -47.92 10.80 14.73
N ARG A 136 -47.18 11.91 14.62
CA ARG A 136 -45.90 12.12 15.31
C ARG A 136 -46.15 12.67 16.72
N GLY A 137 -45.53 12.04 17.71
CA GLY A 137 -45.47 12.55 19.07
C GLY A 137 -44.25 13.46 19.31
N PRO A 138 -44.14 14.11 20.47
CA PRO A 138 -43.02 15.00 20.79
C PRO A 138 -41.66 14.30 20.75
N LEU A 139 -41.60 12.99 21.06
CA LEU A 139 -40.35 12.23 21.04
C LEU A 139 -40.06 11.55 19.69
N THR A 140 -40.83 11.73 18.61
CA THR A 140 -40.50 11.09 17.32
C THR A 140 -39.09 11.46 16.83
N TYR A 141 -38.67 12.70 17.09
CA TYR A 141 -37.42 13.25 16.56
C TYR A 141 -36.16 12.74 17.28
N THR A 142 -36.28 11.98 18.37
CA THR A 142 -35.12 11.48 19.12
C THR A 142 -34.22 10.60 18.27
N SER A 143 -34.79 9.74 17.42
CA SER A 143 -34.00 8.91 16.49
C SER A 143 -33.19 9.74 15.50
N HIS A 144 -33.74 10.84 14.97
CA HIS A 144 -33.01 11.73 14.07
C HIS A 144 -31.85 12.44 14.78
N VAL A 145 -32.05 12.88 16.03
CA VAL A 145 -30.99 13.48 16.86
C VAL A 145 -29.87 12.46 17.13
N VAL A 146 -30.23 11.22 17.44
CA VAL A 146 -29.26 10.13 17.65
C VAL A 146 -28.47 9.84 16.38
N CYS A 147 -29.14 9.69 15.22
CA CYS A 147 -28.48 9.50 13.94
C CYS A 147 -27.53 10.65 13.58
N ALA A 148 -27.95 11.91 13.78
CA ALA A 148 -27.11 13.07 13.53
C ALA A 148 -25.86 13.07 14.42
N GLY A 149 -26.01 12.77 15.72
CA GLY A 149 -24.87 12.63 16.64
C GLY A 149 -23.90 11.53 16.23
N LEU A 150 -24.41 10.38 15.80
CA LEU A 150 -23.60 9.26 15.32
C LEU A 150 -22.88 9.59 14.00
N LEU A 151 -23.52 10.30 13.07
CA LEU A 151 -22.88 10.76 11.83
C LEU A 151 -21.77 11.79 12.10
N LEU A 152 -21.98 12.71 13.04
CA LEU A 152 -20.94 13.64 13.48
C LEU A 152 -19.75 12.91 14.12
N TYR A 153 -20.04 11.88 14.91
CA TYR A 153 -19.00 11.04 15.49
C TYR A 153 -18.24 10.23 14.42
N LEU A 154 -18.94 9.68 13.44
CA LEU A 154 -18.35 9.00 12.29
C LEU A 154 -17.44 9.93 11.48
N LEU A 155 -17.86 11.19 11.29
CA LEU A 155 -17.05 12.23 10.67
C LEU A 155 -15.80 12.54 11.49
N TYR A 156 -15.93 12.67 12.81
CA TYR A 156 -14.80 12.85 13.71
C TYR A 156 -13.78 11.70 13.59
N LEU A 157 -14.24 10.45 13.61
CA LEU A 157 -13.37 9.27 13.45
C LEU A 157 -12.63 9.29 12.11
N THR A 158 -13.35 9.64 11.04
CA THR A 158 -12.80 9.75 9.69
C THR A 158 -11.71 10.83 9.64
N LEU A 159 -11.98 12.02 10.18
CA LEU A 159 -11.02 13.13 10.19
C LEU A 159 -9.81 12.88 11.09
N LYS A 160 -9.98 12.20 12.23
CA LYS A 160 -8.88 11.83 13.12
C LYS A 160 -7.86 10.92 12.41
N ARG A 161 -8.33 10.06 11.50
CA ARG A 161 -7.49 9.16 10.69
C ARG A 161 -6.64 9.90 9.64
N LYS A 162 -6.94 11.18 9.34
CA LYS A 162 -6.16 12.05 8.44
C LYS A 162 -4.74 12.29 8.89
N SER A 163 -4.49 12.26 10.20
CA SER A 163 -3.14 12.48 10.73
C SER A 163 -2.14 11.40 10.26
N ASP A 164 -2.63 10.22 9.88
CA ASP A 164 -1.77 9.06 9.57
C ASP A 164 -1.70 8.72 8.06
N ARG A 165 -2.55 9.30 7.19
CA ARG A 165 -2.66 8.89 5.76
C ARG A 165 -2.91 10.07 4.81
N LYS A 166 -2.49 9.93 3.53
CA LYS A 166 -2.68 10.94 2.46
C LYS A 166 -4.14 11.43 2.38
N SER A 167 -4.31 12.76 2.32
CA SER A 167 -5.61 13.45 2.39
C SER A 167 -6.63 13.06 1.31
N SER A 168 -6.21 12.53 0.15
CA SER A 168 -7.12 12.15 -0.94
C SER A 168 -8.01 10.94 -0.61
N ARG A 169 -7.63 10.12 0.38
CA ARG A 169 -8.31 8.84 0.70
C ARG A 169 -9.49 8.99 1.67
N LEU A 170 -9.65 10.18 2.24
CA LEU A 170 -10.76 10.50 3.14
C LEU A 170 -11.97 11.07 2.40
N PHE A 171 -11.79 11.38 1.11
CA PHE A 171 -12.85 11.97 0.30
C PHE A 171 -14.08 11.06 0.25
N ILE A 172 -13.91 9.75 0.04
CA ILE A 172 -15.02 8.79 -0.09
C ILE A 172 -15.89 8.73 1.19
N PRO A 173 -15.35 8.43 2.39
CA PRO A 173 -16.18 8.35 3.59
C PRO A 173 -16.78 9.72 3.98
N VAL A 174 -16.07 10.84 3.76
CA VAL A 174 -16.62 12.18 4.02
C VAL A 174 -17.77 12.50 3.05
N PHE A 175 -17.58 12.28 1.76
CA PHE A 175 -18.62 12.43 0.75
C PHE A 175 -19.84 11.58 1.08
N ASN A 176 -19.60 10.35 1.53
CA ASN A 176 -20.67 9.46 1.92
C ASN A 176 -21.51 9.98 3.10
N ILE A 177 -20.86 10.48 4.16
CA ILE A 177 -21.57 11.11 5.29
C ILE A 177 -22.39 12.31 4.80
N LEU A 178 -21.80 13.15 3.94
CA LEU A 178 -22.51 14.30 3.35
C LEU A 178 -23.71 13.88 2.51
N SER A 179 -23.62 12.78 1.75
CA SER A 179 -24.75 12.27 0.96
C SER A 179 -25.92 11.80 1.84
N VAL A 180 -25.63 11.18 2.99
CA VAL A 180 -26.67 10.75 3.94
C VAL A 180 -27.32 11.97 4.60
N VAL A 181 -26.54 12.99 4.98
CA VAL A 181 -27.08 14.24 5.54
C VAL A 181 -27.94 14.98 4.51
N ALA A 182 -27.49 15.08 3.25
CA ALA A 182 -28.25 15.70 2.17
C ALA A 182 -29.56 14.96 1.90
N ALA A 183 -29.53 13.63 1.87
CA ALA A 183 -30.71 12.79 1.71
C ALA A 183 -31.73 12.99 2.85
N PHE A 184 -31.25 13.11 4.09
CA PHE A 184 -32.11 13.40 5.24
C PHE A 184 -32.79 14.78 5.14
N LEU A 185 -32.05 15.80 4.67
CA LEU A 185 -32.63 17.12 4.42
C LEU A 185 -33.68 17.05 3.30
N LEU A 186 -33.39 16.34 2.21
CA LEU A 186 -34.35 16.14 1.12
C LEU A 186 -35.63 15.46 1.60
N ASP A 187 -35.55 14.40 2.41
CA ASP A 187 -36.72 13.74 3.01
C ASP A 187 -37.55 14.69 3.90
N THR A 188 -36.93 15.74 4.47
CA THR A 188 -37.63 16.72 5.30
C THR A 188 -38.32 17.80 4.48
N PHE A 189 -37.73 18.23 3.36
CA PHE A 189 -38.23 19.32 2.52
C PHE A 189 -39.13 18.86 1.36
N VAL A 190 -38.89 17.66 0.82
CA VAL A 190 -39.65 17.07 -0.28
C VAL A 190 -40.70 16.15 0.33
N THR A 191 -41.89 16.68 0.61
CA THR A 191 -42.87 15.99 1.45
C THR A 191 -43.51 14.76 0.84
N HIS A 192 -43.43 14.51 -0.48
CA HIS A 192 -43.99 13.31 -1.12
C HIS A 192 -43.14 12.89 -2.32
N THR A 193 -42.37 11.81 -2.18
CA THR A 193 -42.08 10.94 -3.33
C THR A 193 -43.20 9.89 -3.35
N ASP A 194 -43.98 9.84 -4.43
CA ASP A 194 -45.07 8.87 -4.62
C ASP A 194 -44.56 7.40 -4.74
N GLU A 195 -43.24 7.18 -4.58
CA GLU A 195 -42.53 5.96 -4.95
C GLU A 195 -42.16 5.04 -3.76
N GLY A 196 -42.65 5.33 -2.54
CA GLY A 196 -42.49 4.43 -1.39
C GLY A 196 -41.04 4.23 -0.88
N VAL A 197 -40.08 4.95 -1.47
CA VAL A 197 -38.66 4.92 -1.10
C VAL A 197 -38.21 6.31 -0.70
N THR A 198 -37.66 6.42 0.50
CA THR A 198 -37.04 7.65 1.04
C THR A 198 -35.64 7.86 0.45
N PHE A 199 -35.22 9.11 0.27
CA PHE A 199 -33.85 9.44 -0.15
C PHE A 199 -32.81 8.90 0.84
N THR A 200 -33.10 8.90 2.14
CA THR A 200 -32.20 8.32 3.17
C THR A 200 -31.95 6.83 2.98
N THR A 201 -32.93 6.07 2.54
CA THR A 201 -32.77 4.64 2.23
C THR A 201 -31.83 4.45 1.04
N ILE A 202 -32.04 5.22 -0.04
CA ILE A 202 -31.16 5.19 -1.22
C ILE A 202 -29.73 5.56 -0.82
N ALA A 203 -29.55 6.63 -0.03
CA ALA A 203 -28.24 7.05 0.45
C ALA A 203 -27.60 5.98 1.34
N THR A 204 -28.36 5.28 2.18
CA THR A 204 -27.83 4.23 3.06
C THR A 204 -27.38 2.99 2.29
N VAL A 205 -28.14 2.58 1.27
CA VAL A 205 -27.74 1.50 0.34
C VAL A 205 -26.43 1.85 -0.37
N ASN A 206 -26.40 3.02 -1.02
CA ASN A 206 -25.18 3.53 -1.67
C ASN A 206 -24.01 3.66 -0.68
N SER A 207 -24.28 3.99 0.58
CA SER A 207 -23.25 4.07 1.61
C SER A 207 -22.55 2.75 1.87
N CYS A 208 -23.30 1.64 1.86
CA CYS A 208 -22.70 0.32 2.00
C CYS A 208 -21.73 0.03 0.84
N LEU A 209 -22.13 0.37 -0.40
CA LEU A 209 -21.27 0.23 -1.58
C LEU A 209 -20.01 1.11 -1.48
N PHE A 210 -20.16 2.39 -1.13
CA PHE A 210 -19.00 3.29 -1.00
C PHE A 210 -18.04 2.86 0.09
N TYR A 211 -18.53 2.37 1.23
CA TYR A 211 -17.67 1.81 2.28
C TYR A 211 -16.94 0.55 1.80
N TYR A 212 -17.60 -0.34 1.06
CA TYR A 212 -16.95 -1.48 0.43
C TYR A 212 -15.80 -1.03 -0.51
N ILE A 213 -16.10 -0.14 -1.46
CA ILE A 213 -15.11 0.37 -2.43
C ILE A 213 -13.94 1.01 -1.70
N TRP A 214 -14.22 1.86 -0.70
CA TRP A 214 -13.18 2.51 0.09
C TRP A 214 -12.28 1.52 0.82
N MET A 215 -12.85 0.50 1.47
CA MET A 215 -12.08 -0.55 2.14
C MET A 215 -11.24 -1.37 1.16
N HIS A 216 -11.81 -1.74 0.02
CA HIS A 216 -11.12 -2.50 -1.01
C HIS A 216 -9.93 -1.71 -1.58
N LEU A 217 -10.13 -0.44 -1.93
CA LEU A 217 -9.06 0.45 -2.39
C LEU A 217 -7.97 0.65 -1.33
N GLU A 218 -8.36 0.75 -0.06
CA GLU A 218 -7.41 0.87 1.04
C GLU A 218 -6.53 -0.39 1.17
N PHE A 219 -7.15 -1.58 1.08
CA PHE A 219 -6.42 -2.83 1.16
C PHE A 219 -5.49 -3.02 -0.04
N VAL A 220 -6.00 -2.85 -1.27
CA VAL A 220 -5.20 -3.04 -2.49
C VAL A 220 -3.98 -2.14 -2.46
N HIS A 221 -4.14 -0.88 -2.07
CA HIS A 221 -3.03 0.05 -1.94
C HIS A 221 -1.99 -0.41 -0.91
N ASP A 222 -2.45 -0.83 0.28
CA ASP A 222 -1.54 -1.28 1.34
C ASP A 222 -0.82 -2.57 0.93
N HIS A 223 -1.47 -3.46 0.18
CA HIS A 223 -0.88 -4.66 -0.40
C HIS A 223 0.15 -4.35 -1.50
N GLU A 224 -0.16 -3.45 -2.44
CA GLU A 224 0.78 -3.00 -3.47
C GLU A 224 2.03 -2.40 -2.84
N LYS A 225 1.88 -1.57 -1.81
CA LYS A 225 3.03 -1.03 -1.06
C LYS A 225 3.89 -2.12 -0.44
N ALA A 226 3.26 -3.12 0.18
CA ALA A 226 3.98 -4.24 0.79
C ALA A 226 4.73 -5.05 -0.27
N LEU A 227 4.07 -5.36 -1.40
CA LEU A 227 4.66 -6.08 -2.51
C LEU A 227 5.84 -5.32 -3.13
N MET A 228 5.69 -4.00 -3.32
CA MET A 228 6.77 -3.14 -3.80
C MET A 228 7.96 -3.10 -2.83
N ALA A 229 7.70 -3.07 -1.52
CA ALA A 229 8.75 -3.14 -0.52
C ALA A 229 9.48 -4.50 -0.55
N GLU A 230 8.73 -5.60 -0.66
CA GLU A 230 9.29 -6.96 -0.80
C GLU A 230 10.12 -7.10 -2.07
N GLN A 231 9.63 -6.60 -3.21
CA GLN A 231 10.38 -6.60 -4.47
C GLN A 231 11.65 -5.77 -4.36
N ARG A 232 11.60 -4.60 -3.71
CA ARG A 232 12.80 -3.81 -3.40
C ARG A 232 13.79 -4.62 -2.58
N ILE A 233 13.36 -5.25 -1.49
CA ILE A 233 14.21 -6.12 -0.66
C ILE A 233 14.81 -7.26 -1.50
N LYS A 234 14.04 -7.88 -2.40
CA LYS A 234 14.53 -8.96 -3.26
C LYS A 234 15.59 -8.47 -4.25
N ILE A 235 15.39 -7.30 -4.87
CA ILE A 235 16.38 -6.65 -5.74
C ILE A 235 17.63 -6.32 -4.92
N MET A 236 17.47 -5.74 -3.73
CA MET A 236 18.57 -5.44 -2.80
C MET A 236 19.39 -6.69 -2.47
N MET A 237 18.74 -7.79 -2.09
CA MET A 237 19.41 -9.06 -1.80
C MET A 237 20.11 -9.67 -3.02
N SER A 238 19.67 -9.37 -4.23
CA SER A 238 20.32 -9.84 -5.45
C SER A 238 21.64 -9.11 -5.77
N GLN A 239 21.84 -7.91 -5.21
CA GLN A 239 23.08 -7.15 -5.39
C GLN A 239 24.23 -7.68 -4.52
N ILE A 240 23.93 -8.42 -3.45
CA ILE A 240 24.95 -9.10 -2.65
C ILE A 240 25.28 -10.44 -3.31
N GLN A 241 26.52 -10.65 -3.75
CA GLN A 241 26.93 -11.90 -4.41
C GLN A 241 26.89 -13.06 -3.40
N PRO A 242 25.92 -14.01 -3.45
CA PRO A 242 25.77 -15.02 -2.40
C PRO A 242 27.01 -15.91 -2.29
N HIS A 243 27.61 -16.22 -3.44
CA HIS A 243 28.86 -16.99 -3.51
C HIS A 243 30.04 -16.28 -2.83
N PHE A 244 30.11 -14.95 -2.86
CA PHE A 244 31.13 -14.21 -2.10
C PHE A 244 30.95 -14.46 -0.61
N LEU A 245 29.74 -14.29 -0.08
CA LEU A 245 29.45 -14.53 1.34
C LEU A 245 29.80 -15.95 1.78
N TYR A 246 29.37 -16.97 1.02
CA TYR A 246 29.69 -18.36 1.34
C TYR A 246 31.20 -18.61 1.38
N ASN A 247 31.95 -18.06 0.42
CA ASN A 247 33.40 -18.24 0.36
C ASN A 247 34.12 -17.48 1.48
N THR A 248 33.69 -16.27 1.81
CA THR A 248 34.26 -15.49 2.88
C THR A 248 34.03 -16.18 4.22
N LEU A 249 32.81 -16.66 4.49
CA LEU A 249 32.50 -17.42 5.71
C LEU A 249 33.30 -18.72 5.80
N SER A 250 33.49 -19.43 4.69
CA SER A 250 34.32 -20.65 4.66
C SER A 250 35.79 -20.34 4.94
N SER A 251 36.29 -19.20 4.43
CA SER A 251 37.66 -18.73 4.69
C SER A 251 37.83 -18.33 6.16
N ILE A 252 36.86 -17.61 6.74
CA ILE A 252 36.83 -17.29 8.17
C ILE A 252 36.85 -18.58 9.00
N GLN A 253 36.04 -19.59 8.64
CA GLN A 253 36.01 -20.87 9.35
C GLN A 253 37.39 -21.55 9.37
N ALA A 254 38.11 -21.54 8.26
CA ALA A 254 39.47 -22.08 8.18
C ALA A 254 40.46 -21.24 9.02
N LEU A 255 40.35 -19.91 8.97
CA LEU A 255 41.19 -18.99 9.74
C LEU A 255 40.95 -19.10 11.25
N CYS A 256 39.74 -19.38 11.72
CA CYS A 256 39.46 -19.55 13.15
C CYS A 256 40.38 -20.59 13.83
N LEU A 257 40.84 -21.60 13.08
CA LEU A 257 41.78 -22.61 13.57
C LEU A 257 43.25 -22.25 13.26
N ALA A 258 43.51 -21.65 12.10
CA ALA A 258 44.87 -21.41 11.61
C ALA A 258 45.48 -20.08 12.10
N ASP A 259 44.67 -19.02 12.14
CA ASP A 259 45.06 -17.64 12.47
C ASP A 259 43.83 -16.86 13.01
N PRO A 260 43.54 -16.97 14.32
CA PRO A 260 42.35 -16.37 14.92
C PRO A 260 42.31 -14.84 14.83
N GLU A 261 43.47 -14.16 14.85
CA GLU A 261 43.55 -12.71 14.71
C GLU A 261 43.12 -12.29 13.30
N LYS A 262 43.62 -12.95 12.25
CA LYS A 262 43.12 -12.71 10.90
C LYS A 262 41.64 -13.06 10.74
N ALA A 263 41.15 -14.11 11.40
CA ALA A 263 39.72 -14.46 11.36
C ALA A 263 38.85 -13.32 11.93
N PHE A 264 39.28 -12.70 13.03
CA PHE A 264 38.62 -11.54 13.61
C PHE A 264 38.60 -10.35 12.63
N ASP A 265 39.76 -9.99 12.06
CA ASP A 265 39.88 -8.88 11.10
C ASP A 265 38.98 -9.08 9.87
N VAL A 266 38.95 -10.30 9.30
CA VAL A 266 38.08 -10.61 8.16
C VAL A 266 36.61 -10.51 8.54
N THR A 267 36.25 -10.93 9.76
CA THR A 267 34.88 -10.85 10.26
C THR A 267 34.43 -9.40 10.41
N GLU A 268 35.30 -8.52 10.93
CA GLU A 268 35.03 -7.09 11.02
C GLU A 268 34.84 -6.47 9.62
N LYS A 269 35.76 -6.75 8.69
CA LYS A 269 35.68 -6.29 7.30
C LYS A 269 34.42 -6.78 6.60
N LEU A 270 34.02 -8.04 6.81
CA LEU A 270 32.77 -8.58 6.28
C LEU A 270 31.54 -7.85 6.86
N GLY A 271 31.56 -7.52 8.15
CA GLY A 271 30.53 -6.70 8.80
C GLY A 271 30.43 -5.30 8.20
N THR A 272 31.57 -4.65 7.95
CA THR A 272 31.67 -3.35 7.27
C THR A 272 31.13 -3.44 5.84
N TYR A 273 31.55 -4.44 5.06
CA TYR A 273 31.05 -4.70 3.70
C TYR A 273 29.54 -4.86 3.65
N LEU A 274 28.96 -5.66 4.55
CA LEU A 274 27.52 -5.88 4.60
C LEU A 274 26.76 -4.60 4.97
N ARG A 275 27.28 -3.83 5.94
CA ARG A 275 26.67 -2.56 6.35
C ARG A 275 26.71 -1.53 5.22
N GLN A 276 27.87 -1.37 4.57
CA GLN A 276 28.05 -0.47 3.43
C GLN A 276 27.14 -0.84 2.25
N ASN A 277 26.99 -2.13 1.95
CA ASN A 277 26.03 -2.59 0.94
C ASN A 277 24.60 -2.22 1.34
N ILE A 278 24.18 -2.47 2.59
CA ILE A 278 22.84 -2.10 3.07
C ILE A 278 22.61 -0.58 3.03
N ASP A 279 23.58 0.22 3.48
CA ASP A 279 23.49 1.68 3.48
C ASP A 279 23.42 2.25 2.06
N SER A 280 24.02 1.58 1.07
CA SER A 280 23.93 1.95 -0.35
C SER A 280 22.55 1.68 -0.96
N LEU A 281 21.72 0.81 -0.34
CA LEU A 281 20.37 0.47 -0.84
C LEU A 281 19.37 1.62 -0.71
N ASP A 282 19.59 2.53 0.24
CA ASP A 282 18.74 3.71 0.47
C ASP A 282 19.16 4.93 -0.39
N GLN A 283 20.22 4.79 -1.22
CA GLN A 283 20.80 5.90 -1.98
C GLN A 283 20.58 5.74 -3.50
N PRO A 284 19.55 6.37 -4.08
CA PRO A 284 19.40 6.50 -5.54
C PRO A 284 20.30 7.60 -6.14
N GLN A 285 21.32 8.06 -5.41
CA GLN A 285 22.11 9.25 -5.75
C GLN A 285 23.57 8.91 -6.07
N LEU A 286 24.22 9.83 -6.78
CA LEU A 286 25.67 9.88 -6.87
C LEU A 286 26.26 9.90 -5.46
N ILE A 287 27.27 9.08 -5.21
CA ILE A 287 28.03 9.05 -3.96
C ILE A 287 29.42 9.64 -4.20
N PRO A 288 30.06 10.21 -3.16
CA PRO A 288 31.46 10.62 -3.26
C PRO A 288 32.32 9.44 -3.72
N PHE A 289 33.24 9.67 -4.67
CA PHE A 289 34.14 8.65 -5.17
C PHE A 289 34.97 8.00 -4.05
N GLU A 290 35.33 8.78 -3.02
CA GLU A 290 36.00 8.25 -1.83
C GLU A 290 35.20 7.15 -1.14
N LYS A 291 33.87 7.27 -1.07
CA LYS A 291 32.99 6.26 -0.47
C LYS A 291 32.93 5.00 -1.35
N GLU A 292 32.85 5.15 -2.66
CA GLU A 292 32.92 4.01 -3.59
C GLU A 292 34.28 3.28 -3.46
N LEU A 293 35.37 4.04 -3.32
CA LEU A 293 36.71 3.50 -3.17
C LEU A 293 36.88 2.75 -1.85
N GLU A 294 36.30 3.26 -0.76
CA GLU A 294 36.24 2.58 0.54
C GLU A 294 35.53 1.22 0.41
N HIS A 295 34.34 1.19 -0.21
CA HIS A 295 33.60 -0.06 -0.45
C HIS A 295 34.43 -1.06 -1.26
N THR A 296 35.09 -0.57 -2.32
CA THR A 296 35.95 -1.36 -3.19
C THR A 296 37.14 -1.94 -2.42
N ARG A 297 37.79 -1.15 -1.55
CA ARG A 297 38.92 -1.60 -0.71
C ARG A 297 38.51 -2.71 0.25
N VAL A 298 37.40 -2.54 0.96
CA VAL A 298 36.92 -3.55 1.91
C VAL A 298 36.67 -4.88 1.19
N TYR A 299 36.02 -4.85 0.03
CA TYR A 299 35.82 -6.05 -0.80
C TYR A 299 37.14 -6.69 -1.23
N SER A 300 38.04 -5.88 -1.80
CA SER A 300 39.35 -6.28 -2.30
C SER A 300 40.22 -6.93 -1.22
N GLU A 301 40.22 -6.38 0.00
CA GLU A 301 40.97 -6.93 1.13
C GLU A 301 40.46 -8.32 1.56
N ILE A 302 39.14 -8.54 1.51
CA ILE A 302 38.56 -9.86 1.80
C ILE A 302 38.98 -10.88 0.73
N GLU A 303 38.94 -10.51 -0.56
CA GLU A 303 39.36 -11.41 -1.65
C GLU A 303 40.88 -11.69 -1.64
N MET A 304 41.72 -10.72 -1.30
CA MET A 304 43.19 -10.90 -1.22
C MET A 304 43.59 -11.93 -0.15
N ILE A 305 42.80 -12.10 0.91
CA ILE A 305 43.04 -13.14 1.92
C ILE A 305 42.75 -14.53 1.35
N ARG A 306 41.77 -14.65 0.44
CA ARG A 306 41.50 -15.90 -0.26
C ARG A 306 42.52 -16.19 -1.35
N PHE A 307 43.08 -15.16 -1.97
CA PHE A 307 44.03 -15.26 -3.07
C PHE A 307 45.32 -14.48 -2.78
N PRO A 308 46.24 -15.06 -1.99
CA PRO A 308 47.45 -14.34 -1.56
C PRO A 308 48.42 -14.00 -2.71
N SER A 309 48.25 -14.59 -3.90
CA SER A 309 49.02 -14.27 -5.12
C SER A 309 48.49 -13.06 -5.89
N ILE A 310 47.42 -12.43 -5.42
CA ILE A 310 46.79 -11.26 -6.02
C ILE A 310 47.14 -10.02 -5.20
N ARG A 311 47.45 -8.93 -5.88
CA ARG A 311 47.67 -7.60 -5.29
C ARG A 311 46.75 -6.58 -5.94
N ILE A 312 46.29 -5.63 -5.14
CA ILE A 312 45.43 -4.54 -5.60
C ILE A 312 46.08 -3.24 -5.19
N GLU A 313 46.34 -2.39 -6.17
CA GLU A 313 47.04 -1.12 -6.02
C GLU A 313 46.07 0.04 -6.30
N TYR A 314 46.16 1.09 -5.49
CA TYR A 314 45.32 2.28 -5.62
C TYR A 314 46.19 3.53 -5.82
N ASP A 315 46.16 4.14 -7.02
CA ASP A 315 46.80 5.44 -7.35
C ASP A 315 45.70 6.50 -7.58
N THR A 316 45.05 6.93 -6.50
CA THR A 316 43.93 7.88 -6.55
C THR A 316 44.39 9.28 -6.18
N ARG A 317 44.74 10.09 -7.18
CA ARG A 317 45.26 11.46 -7.00
C ARG A 317 44.16 12.47 -6.76
N ASP A 318 43.01 12.25 -7.37
CA ASP A 318 41.81 13.06 -7.20
C ASP A 318 40.66 12.17 -6.75
N THR A 319 39.94 12.58 -5.70
CA THR A 319 38.78 11.86 -5.15
C THR A 319 37.56 12.75 -4.96
N ASP A 320 37.69 14.06 -5.22
CA ASP A 320 36.66 15.07 -4.99
C ASP A 320 35.70 15.19 -6.17
N PHE A 321 34.96 14.10 -6.41
CA PHE A 321 33.88 14.05 -7.39
C PHE A 321 32.88 12.98 -6.98
N SER A 322 31.67 13.04 -7.56
CA SER A 322 30.61 12.07 -7.27
C SER A 322 30.38 11.13 -8.45
N ILE A 323 30.08 9.87 -8.15
CA ILE A 323 29.83 8.83 -9.15
C ILE A 323 28.61 8.00 -8.74
N PRO A 324 27.97 7.26 -9.67
CA PRO A 324 26.92 6.31 -9.29
C PRO A 324 27.51 5.22 -8.38
N ALA A 325 26.85 4.91 -7.27
CA ALA A 325 27.29 3.83 -6.38
C ALA A 325 27.41 2.49 -7.12
N LEU A 326 28.30 1.60 -6.69
CA LEU A 326 28.56 0.30 -7.32
C LEU A 326 28.98 0.44 -8.80
N THR A 327 29.89 1.37 -9.08
CA THR A 327 30.49 1.58 -10.40
C THR A 327 31.88 0.97 -10.47
N VAL A 328 32.75 1.25 -9.49
CA VAL A 328 34.13 0.76 -9.47
C VAL A 328 34.18 -0.65 -8.92
N GLN A 329 33.41 -0.93 -7.86
CA GLN A 329 33.43 -2.23 -7.19
C GLN A 329 33.15 -3.39 -8.16
N PRO A 330 32.11 -3.39 -9.02
CA PRO A 330 31.86 -4.50 -9.94
C PRO A 330 32.96 -4.70 -10.99
N LEU A 331 33.69 -3.63 -11.36
CA LEU A 331 34.79 -3.71 -12.31
C LEU A 331 36.02 -4.36 -11.68
N VAL A 332 36.31 -4.03 -10.43
CA VAL A 332 37.37 -4.67 -9.65
C VAL A 332 37.01 -6.13 -9.35
N GLU A 333 35.74 -6.42 -9.02
CA GLU A 333 35.23 -7.78 -8.88
C GLU A 333 35.48 -8.61 -10.15
N ASN A 334 35.20 -8.04 -11.32
CA ASN A 334 35.44 -8.68 -12.61
C ASN A 334 36.93 -8.89 -12.87
N ALA A 335 37.77 -7.90 -12.59
CA ALA A 335 39.22 -8.02 -12.75
C ALA A 335 39.78 -9.18 -11.89
N ILE A 336 39.38 -9.29 -10.62
CA ILE A 336 39.82 -10.38 -9.73
C ILE A 336 39.29 -11.74 -10.19
N ARG A 337 37.99 -11.85 -10.46
CA ARG A 337 37.34 -13.14 -10.75
C ARG A 337 37.66 -13.67 -12.14
N HIS A 338 37.67 -12.78 -13.13
CA HIS A 338 37.81 -13.12 -14.54
C HIS A 338 39.20 -12.75 -15.08
N GLY A 339 39.76 -11.60 -14.74
CA GLY A 339 41.09 -11.21 -15.20
C GLY A 339 42.19 -12.13 -14.65
N ILE A 340 42.43 -12.06 -13.34
CA ILE A 340 43.66 -12.57 -12.71
C ILE A 340 43.50 -13.87 -11.92
N ARG A 341 42.31 -14.47 -11.89
CA ARG A 341 42.11 -15.77 -11.21
C ARG A 341 42.96 -16.86 -11.87
N GLY A 342 43.92 -17.40 -11.11
CA GLY A 342 44.85 -18.43 -11.57
C GLY A 342 46.13 -17.89 -12.22
N VAL A 343 46.32 -16.57 -12.24
CA VAL A 343 47.56 -15.90 -12.67
C VAL A 343 48.52 -15.80 -11.49
N GLU A 344 49.80 -16.09 -11.74
CA GLU A 344 50.87 -15.93 -10.75
C GLU A 344 51.27 -14.44 -10.69
N ASN A 345 51.22 -13.81 -9.51
CA ASN A 345 51.40 -12.37 -9.31
C ASN A 345 50.39 -11.50 -10.07
N GLY A 346 49.10 -11.82 -9.92
CA GLY A 346 48.01 -11.00 -10.46
C GLY A 346 47.97 -9.62 -9.81
N ILE A 347 47.88 -8.55 -10.61
CA ILE A 347 47.81 -7.17 -10.15
C ILE A 347 46.56 -6.54 -10.75
N VAL A 348 45.75 -5.90 -9.91
CA VAL A 348 44.70 -4.96 -10.33
C VAL A 348 45.11 -3.58 -9.86
N CYS A 349 45.15 -2.60 -10.75
CA CYS A 349 45.41 -1.20 -10.43
C CYS A 349 44.14 -0.38 -10.62
N VAL A 350 43.75 0.36 -9.59
CA VAL A 350 42.66 1.34 -9.63
C VAL A 350 43.28 2.72 -9.47
N SER A 351 43.09 3.59 -10.45
CA SER A 351 43.62 4.95 -10.42
C SER A 351 42.57 5.99 -10.76
N SER A 352 42.73 7.19 -10.20
CA SER A 352 41.86 8.33 -10.50
C SER A 352 42.68 9.61 -10.59
N LYS A 353 42.34 10.46 -11.57
CA LYS A 353 42.96 11.77 -11.77
C LYS A 353 42.00 12.73 -12.46
N LYS A 354 42.17 14.03 -12.24
CA LYS A 354 41.56 15.08 -13.05
C LYS A 354 42.38 15.29 -14.32
N ALA A 355 41.74 15.20 -15.48
CA ALA A 355 42.35 15.33 -16.80
C ALA A 355 41.59 16.38 -17.62
N GLY A 356 41.95 17.65 -17.45
CA GLY A 356 41.26 18.77 -18.08
C GLY A 356 39.82 18.89 -17.57
N ASP A 357 38.86 18.75 -18.49
CA ASP A 357 37.42 18.90 -18.22
C ASP A 357 36.75 17.62 -17.71
N PHE A 358 37.53 16.57 -17.39
CA PHE A 358 36.99 15.27 -16.96
C PHE A 358 37.76 14.72 -15.76
N TYR A 359 37.06 13.97 -14.91
CA TYR A 359 37.66 13.01 -14.00
C TYR A 359 37.81 11.68 -14.74
N GLU A 360 39.04 11.15 -14.78
CA GLU A 360 39.36 9.86 -15.38
C GLU A 360 39.62 8.84 -14.28
N ILE A 361 38.88 7.73 -14.31
CA ILE A 361 39.09 6.56 -13.45
C ILE A 361 39.55 5.43 -14.36
N MET A 362 40.66 4.78 -14.01
CA MET A 362 41.20 3.67 -14.77
C MET A 362 41.36 2.45 -13.88
N ILE A 363 40.78 1.33 -14.30
CA ILE A 363 40.90 0.01 -13.66
C ILE A 363 41.63 -0.88 -14.65
N SER A 364 42.82 -1.34 -14.32
CA SER A 364 43.61 -2.24 -15.16
C SER A 364 44.01 -3.52 -14.42
N ASP A 365 44.12 -4.62 -15.16
CA ASP A 365 44.65 -5.89 -14.66
C ASP A 365 45.64 -6.51 -15.63
N ASN A 366 46.59 -7.29 -15.10
CA ASN A 366 47.58 -8.05 -15.88
C ASN A 366 47.12 -9.49 -16.18
N GLY A 367 45.81 -9.71 -16.22
CA GLY A 367 45.21 -11.02 -16.30
C GLY A 367 45.19 -11.63 -17.70
N ARG A 368 44.31 -12.61 -17.87
CA ARG A 368 44.21 -13.38 -19.12
C ARG A 368 43.69 -12.57 -20.31
N GLY A 369 43.08 -11.41 -20.09
CA GLY A 369 42.40 -10.61 -21.11
C GLY A 369 41.30 -11.36 -21.88
N PHE A 370 40.62 -10.68 -22.79
CA PHE A 370 39.60 -11.26 -23.67
C PHE A 370 39.46 -10.48 -24.97
N ASP A 371 38.84 -11.10 -25.97
CA ASP A 371 38.47 -10.43 -27.21
C ASP A 371 37.18 -9.62 -27.00
N VAL A 372 37.33 -8.29 -27.01
CA VAL A 372 36.24 -7.33 -26.80
C VAL A 372 35.15 -7.45 -27.88
N GLN A 373 35.53 -7.66 -29.15
CA GLN A 373 34.55 -7.75 -30.24
C GLN A 373 33.75 -9.05 -30.18
N ALA A 374 34.39 -10.15 -29.82
CA ALA A 374 33.69 -11.41 -29.59
C ALA A 374 32.74 -11.33 -28.37
N ALA A 375 33.17 -10.61 -27.33
CA ALA A 375 32.39 -10.39 -26.11
C ALA A 375 31.15 -9.51 -26.31
N GLU A 376 31.23 -8.47 -27.13
CA GLU A 376 30.08 -7.59 -27.45
C GLU A 376 29.00 -8.31 -28.27
N ASN A 377 29.38 -9.24 -29.14
CA ASN A 377 28.45 -10.00 -29.99
C ASN A 377 27.77 -11.17 -29.26
N ALA A 378 28.37 -11.68 -28.18
CA ALA A 378 27.78 -12.73 -27.35
C ALA A 378 26.75 -12.14 -26.38
N SER A 379 25.49 -12.06 -26.84
CA SER A 379 24.34 -11.63 -26.04
C SER A 379 24.15 -12.53 -24.80
N GLY A 380 24.72 -12.14 -23.67
CA GLY A 380 24.47 -12.78 -22.37
C GLY A 380 25.63 -12.79 -21.36
N THR A 381 26.87 -12.55 -21.78
CA THR A 381 28.05 -12.76 -20.90
C THR A 381 28.53 -11.54 -20.11
N HIS A 382 28.04 -10.32 -20.41
CA HIS A 382 28.56 -9.07 -19.83
C HIS A 382 27.47 -8.10 -19.31
N ILE A 383 26.39 -8.63 -18.75
CA ILE A 383 25.28 -7.82 -18.16
C ILE A 383 25.81 -6.79 -17.16
N GLY A 384 26.83 -7.15 -16.36
CA GLY A 384 27.40 -6.25 -15.35
C GLY A 384 28.13 -5.02 -15.94
N LEU A 385 28.90 -5.19 -17.03
CA LEU A 385 29.62 -4.08 -17.67
C LEU A 385 28.67 -3.15 -18.44
N HIS A 386 27.67 -3.73 -19.09
CA HIS A 386 26.65 -2.96 -19.80
C HIS A 386 25.84 -2.08 -18.83
N ASN A 387 25.40 -2.63 -17.70
CA ASN A 387 24.66 -1.88 -16.68
C ASN A 387 25.48 -0.75 -16.05
N VAL A 388 26.80 -0.94 -15.89
CA VAL A 388 27.69 0.13 -15.40
C VAL A 388 27.82 1.23 -16.45
N LYS A 389 28.01 0.87 -17.73
CA LYS A 389 28.11 1.83 -18.84
C LYS A 389 26.85 2.69 -18.99
N GLU A 390 25.67 2.06 -19.09
CA GLU A 390 24.38 2.74 -19.24
C GLU A 390 24.14 3.72 -18.09
N ARG A 391 24.41 3.28 -16.85
CA ARG A 391 24.25 4.10 -15.66
C ARG A 391 25.19 5.30 -15.60
N ILE A 392 26.45 5.15 -16.04
CA ILE A 392 27.40 6.28 -16.13
C ILE A 392 26.93 7.30 -17.18
N GLU A 393 26.46 6.82 -18.33
CA GLU A 393 25.95 7.66 -19.41
C GLU A 393 24.69 8.43 -18.95
N GLU A 394 23.72 7.75 -18.33
CA GLU A 394 22.46 8.35 -17.88
C GLU A 394 22.61 9.31 -16.70
N MET A 395 23.40 8.95 -15.69
CA MET A 395 23.47 9.70 -14.43
C MET A 395 24.53 10.81 -14.44
N CYS A 396 25.59 10.65 -15.23
CA CYS A 396 26.74 11.56 -15.20
C CYS A 396 27.09 12.15 -16.57
N GLY A 397 26.45 11.72 -17.66
CA GLY A 397 26.89 12.07 -19.02
C GLY A 397 28.31 11.59 -19.31
N GLY A 398 28.77 10.56 -18.60
CA GLY A 398 30.13 10.03 -18.73
C GLY A 398 30.27 9.02 -19.86
N THR A 399 31.48 8.49 -20.02
CA THR A 399 31.78 7.42 -20.98
C THR A 399 32.58 6.31 -20.30
N LEU A 400 32.41 5.08 -20.77
CA LEU A 400 33.19 3.90 -20.36
C LEU A 400 33.75 3.21 -21.60
N THR A 401 35.07 3.04 -21.64
CA THR A 401 35.80 2.34 -22.71
C THR A 401 36.56 1.15 -22.16
N ILE A 402 36.60 0.06 -22.92
CA ILE A 402 37.25 -1.20 -22.54
C ILE A 402 38.31 -1.53 -23.58
N GLU A 403 39.54 -1.74 -23.13
CA GLU A 403 40.66 -2.22 -23.93
C GLU A 403 41.14 -3.53 -23.33
N SER A 404 41.12 -4.63 -24.09
CA SER A 404 41.64 -5.91 -23.60
C SER A 404 42.38 -6.65 -24.68
N ILE A 405 43.46 -7.31 -24.28
CA ILE A 405 44.31 -8.12 -25.15
C ILE A 405 44.46 -9.48 -24.49
N THR A 406 44.07 -10.54 -25.22
CA THR A 406 44.24 -11.92 -24.74
C THR A 406 45.70 -12.20 -24.37
N GLY A 407 45.92 -12.60 -23.13
CA GLY A 407 47.23 -12.87 -22.53
C GLY A 407 47.96 -11.64 -21.97
N ALA A 408 47.43 -10.43 -22.12
CA ALA A 408 48.07 -9.18 -21.68
C ALA A 408 47.16 -8.27 -20.83
N GLY A 409 46.02 -8.80 -20.38
CA GLY A 409 45.14 -8.12 -19.42
C GLY A 409 44.00 -7.30 -20.02
N THR A 410 43.40 -6.48 -19.16
CA THR A 410 42.26 -5.62 -19.47
C THR A 410 42.45 -4.26 -18.82
N THR A 411 42.10 -3.19 -19.51
CA THR A 411 42.02 -1.82 -18.99
C THR A 411 40.64 -1.25 -19.27
N ILE A 412 39.98 -0.76 -18.23
CA ILE A 412 38.69 -0.09 -18.31
C ILE A 412 38.91 1.36 -17.90
N THR A 413 38.51 2.29 -18.77
CA THR A 413 38.63 3.73 -18.53
C THR A 413 37.23 4.34 -18.46
N ILE A 414 36.95 5.03 -17.36
CA ILE A 414 35.73 5.81 -17.14
C ILE A 414 36.10 7.29 -17.19
N ARG A 415 35.34 8.08 -17.94
CA ARG A 415 35.47 9.54 -17.96
C ARG A 415 34.16 10.18 -17.55
N ILE A 416 34.20 11.00 -16.51
CA ILE A 416 33.06 11.75 -15.99
C ILE A 416 33.35 13.23 -16.20
N PRO A 417 32.44 14.01 -16.83
CA PRO A 417 32.61 15.46 -16.94
C PRO A 417 32.82 16.08 -15.55
N ALA A 418 33.85 16.90 -15.40
CA ALA A 418 33.97 17.74 -14.22
C ALA A 418 32.85 18.79 -14.28
N GLU A 419 32.03 18.93 -13.24
CA GLU A 419 31.08 20.04 -13.16
C GLU A 419 31.84 21.35 -13.38
N LYS A 420 31.33 22.21 -14.27
CA LYS A 420 31.86 23.57 -14.40
C LYS A 420 31.53 24.30 -13.11
N GLU A 421 32.56 24.75 -12.40
CA GLU A 421 32.43 25.75 -11.33
C GLU A 421 31.57 26.95 -11.75
#